data_AF-A0A961KAC9-F1
#
_entry.id   AF-A0A961KAC9-F1
#
_cell.length_a   1.000
_cell.length_b   1.000
_cell.length_c   1.000
_cell.angle_alpha   90.00
_cell.angle_beta   90.00
_cell.angle_gamma   90.00
#
_symmetry.space_group_name_H-M   'P 1'
#
loop_
_entity.id
_entity.type
_entity.pdbx_description
1 polymer ?
#
loop_
_entity_poly.entity_id
_entity_poly.type
_entity_poly.pdbx_seq_one_letter_code
_entity_poly.pdbx_strand_id
1 'polypeptide(L)'
;MARLAAFLIVAALSWASPVAAQLVIPLHGNWCGPGYGAGPALDPLDAACLRHDLCIRAAGGPFNCACDLTFMDELRRSAWPNPVLADRARGVYEAITLIPCSDPAGQALKMEWAARDWMGAVLSGREPPTATMGRFMQMMGEALSRGYLR
;
A
#
# COMPACT_ATOMS: atom_id res chain seq x y z
N MET A 1 -5.47 -60.03 -12.32
CA MET A 1 -4.56 -58.86 -12.43
C MET A 1 -5.31 -57.67 -13.04
N ALA A 2 -6.28 -57.07 -12.33
CA ALA A 2 -7.06 -55.93 -12.89
C ALA A 2 -7.72 -55.06 -11.80
N ARG A 3 -7.08 -54.90 -10.62
CA ARG A 3 -7.63 -54.07 -9.52
C ARG A 3 -6.62 -53.08 -8.91
N LEU A 4 -5.52 -52.82 -9.61
CA LEU A 4 -4.47 -51.89 -9.14
C LEU A 4 -4.31 -50.63 -10.02
N ALA A 5 -4.98 -50.56 -11.18
CA ALA A 5 -4.80 -49.44 -12.11
C ALA A 5 -5.74 -48.24 -11.87
N ALA A 6 -6.82 -48.41 -11.09
CA ALA A 6 -7.85 -47.37 -10.95
C ALA A 6 -7.55 -46.31 -9.88
N PHE A 7 -6.63 -46.58 -8.95
CA PHE A 7 -6.33 -45.66 -7.84
C PHE A 7 -5.26 -44.60 -8.15
N LEU A 8 -4.51 -44.74 -9.25
CA LEU A 8 -3.42 -43.81 -9.60
C LEU A 8 -3.87 -42.64 -10.49
N ILE A 9 -5.09 -42.66 -11.02
CA ILE A 9 -5.59 -41.58 -11.90
C ILE A 9 -6.26 -40.46 -11.10
N VAL A 10 -6.76 -40.73 -9.89
CA VAL A 10 -7.48 -39.73 -9.07
C VAL A 10 -6.53 -38.76 -8.33
N ALA A 11 -5.25 -39.10 -8.18
CA ALA A 11 -4.29 -38.25 -7.46
C ALA A 11 -3.70 -37.09 -8.30
N ALA A 12 -3.90 -37.09 -9.62
CA ALA A 12 -3.30 -36.10 -10.54
C ALA A 12 -4.17 -34.85 -10.76
N LEU A 13 -5.40 -34.80 -10.24
CA LEU A 13 -6.37 -33.73 -10.56
C LEU A 13 -6.61 -32.71 -9.43
N SER A 14 -5.89 -32.78 -8.31
CA SER A 14 -6.28 -32.04 -7.08
C SER A 14 -5.24 -31.06 -6.53
N TRP A 15 -4.19 -30.72 -7.28
CA TRP A 15 -3.17 -29.77 -6.83
C TRP A 15 -3.13 -28.53 -7.73
N ALA A 16 -4.28 -28.08 -8.22
CA ALA A 16 -4.37 -26.67 -8.59
C ALA A 16 -4.36 -25.88 -7.27
N SER A 17 -3.19 -25.41 -6.86
CA SER A 17 -3.12 -24.39 -5.81
C SER A 17 -4.07 -23.27 -6.21
N PRO A 18 -4.94 -22.76 -5.32
CA PRO A 18 -5.65 -21.54 -5.62
C PRO A 18 -4.56 -20.49 -5.90
N VAL A 19 -4.52 -19.97 -7.12
CA VAL A 19 -3.78 -18.73 -7.38
C VAL A 19 -4.38 -17.74 -6.42
N ALA A 20 -3.64 -17.39 -5.36
CA ALA A 20 -4.07 -16.36 -4.43
C ALA A 20 -4.36 -15.13 -5.28
N ALA A 21 -5.62 -14.71 -5.35
CA ALA A 21 -5.98 -13.52 -6.11
C ALA A 21 -5.16 -12.37 -5.51
N GLN A 22 -4.19 -11.85 -6.28
CA GLN A 22 -3.49 -10.64 -5.89
C GLN A 22 -4.53 -9.54 -5.80
N LEU A 23 -4.72 -9.00 -4.59
CA LEU A 23 -5.57 -7.86 -4.35
C LEU A 23 -4.96 -6.64 -5.05
N VAL A 24 -5.64 -6.11 -6.06
CA VAL A 24 -5.24 -4.89 -6.78
C VAL A 24 -6.12 -3.74 -6.31
N ILE A 25 -5.52 -2.73 -5.66
CA ILE A 25 -6.25 -1.56 -5.14
C ILE A 25 -5.64 -0.31 -5.78
N PRO A 26 -6.24 0.26 -6.84
CA PRO A 26 -5.72 1.45 -7.50
C PRO A 26 -6.07 2.71 -6.72
N LEU A 27 -5.24 3.10 -5.74
CA LEU A 27 -5.48 4.26 -4.88
C LEU A 27 -5.34 5.57 -5.66
N HIS A 28 -4.28 5.70 -6.46
CA HIS A 28 -3.99 6.94 -7.18
C HIS A 28 -3.03 6.72 -8.35
N GLY A 29 -3.22 7.51 -9.40
CA GLY A 29 -2.35 7.50 -10.57
C GLY A 29 -2.15 6.12 -11.19
N ASN A 30 -0.91 5.83 -11.56
CA ASN A 30 -0.46 4.59 -12.17
C ASN A 30 0.31 3.68 -11.21
N TRP A 31 0.71 4.18 -10.04
CA TRP A 31 1.66 3.54 -9.13
C TRP A 31 1.21 3.43 -7.68
N CYS A 32 0.27 4.25 -7.20
CA CYS A 32 -0.14 4.14 -5.81
C CYS A 32 -1.16 3.01 -5.62
N GLY A 33 -0.76 1.92 -4.97
CA GLY A 33 -1.68 0.84 -4.60
C GLY A 33 -1.06 -0.56 -4.50
N PRO A 34 -1.49 -1.42 -3.56
CA PRO A 34 -1.13 -2.84 -3.58
C PRO A 34 -1.47 -3.51 -4.92
N GLY A 35 -0.53 -4.28 -5.46
CA GLY A 35 -0.71 -5.01 -6.72
C GLY A 35 -0.85 -4.12 -7.95
N TYR A 36 -0.51 -2.84 -7.83
CA TYR A 36 -0.66 -1.80 -8.83
C TYR A 36 0.74 -1.24 -9.20
N GLY A 37 0.91 -0.56 -10.35
CA GLY A 37 2.22 -0.02 -10.74
C GLY A 37 2.68 -0.33 -12.16
N ALA A 38 2.23 0.45 -13.14
CA ALA A 38 2.75 0.41 -14.51
C ALA A 38 2.52 1.73 -15.28
N GLY A 39 3.42 2.07 -16.19
CA GLY A 39 3.31 3.26 -17.04
C GLY A 39 3.99 4.52 -16.48
N PRO A 40 3.81 5.69 -17.11
CA PRO A 40 4.44 6.92 -16.64
C PRO A 40 3.80 7.42 -15.33
N ALA A 41 4.58 8.05 -14.45
CA ALA A 41 4.02 8.76 -13.30
C ALA A 41 3.20 9.97 -13.78
N LEU A 42 1.99 10.14 -13.25
CA LEU A 42 1.05 11.15 -13.70
C LEU A 42 1.15 12.48 -12.93
N ASP A 43 1.58 12.44 -11.68
CA ASP A 43 1.77 13.63 -10.82
C ASP A 43 2.84 13.36 -9.74
N PRO A 44 3.19 14.35 -8.88
CA PRO A 44 4.22 14.17 -7.87
C PRO A 44 3.96 13.05 -6.86
N LEU A 45 2.70 12.78 -6.50
CA LEU A 45 2.37 11.69 -5.56
C LEU A 45 2.56 10.34 -6.24
N ASP A 46 2.09 10.23 -7.48
CA ASP A 46 2.29 9.03 -8.29
C ASP A 46 3.78 8.74 -8.52
N ALA A 47 4.60 9.79 -8.70
CA ALA A 47 6.05 9.66 -8.79
C ALA A 47 6.71 9.18 -7.49
N ALA A 48 6.17 9.57 -6.33
CA ALA A 48 6.61 9.07 -5.02
C ALA A 48 6.30 7.57 -4.88
N CYS A 49 5.08 7.15 -5.26
CA CYS A 49 4.69 5.75 -5.28
C CYS A 49 5.55 4.92 -6.25
N LEU A 50 5.87 5.43 -7.45
CA LEU A 50 6.80 4.80 -8.37
C LEU A 50 8.17 4.54 -7.73
N ARG A 51 8.74 5.52 -7.01
CA ARG A 51 10.03 5.35 -6.31
C ARG A 51 9.96 4.29 -5.22
N HIS A 52 8.88 4.28 -4.43
CA HIS A 52 8.64 3.27 -3.40
C HIS A 52 8.57 1.87 -4.00
N ASP A 53 7.78 1.69 -5.05
CA ASP A 53 7.64 0.42 -5.76
C ASP A 53 8.96 -0.08 -6.34
N LEU A 54 9.78 0.82 -6.92
CA LEU A 54 11.11 0.46 -7.41
C LEU A 54 12.05 0.04 -6.28
N CYS A 55 11.97 0.70 -5.11
CA CYS A 55 12.73 0.30 -3.93
C CYS A 55 12.33 -1.11 -3.47
N ILE A 56 11.03 -1.40 -3.36
CA ILE A 56 10.51 -2.71 -2.97
C ILE A 56 10.98 -3.80 -3.94
N ARG A 57 10.93 -3.54 -5.26
CA ARG A 57 11.44 -4.46 -6.28
C ARG A 57 12.94 -4.70 -6.14
N ALA A 58 13.73 -3.64 -5.92
CA ALA A 58 15.18 -3.75 -5.74
C ALA A 58 15.56 -4.48 -4.44
N ALA A 59 14.74 -4.36 -3.39
CA ALA A 59 14.91 -5.06 -2.13
C ALA A 59 14.56 -6.56 -2.18
N GLY A 60 14.01 -7.05 -3.30
CA GLY A 60 13.71 -8.47 -3.51
C GLY A 60 12.36 -8.94 -2.98
N GLY A 61 11.48 -8.03 -2.55
CA GLY A 61 10.15 -8.41 -2.07
C GLY A 61 9.46 -7.36 -1.18
N PRO A 62 8.20 -7.61 -0.77
CA PRO A 62 7.43 -6.71 0.08
C PRO A 62 8.03 -6.60 1.50
N PHE A 63 7.48 -5.69 2.31
CA PHE A 63 7.78 -5.53 3.74
C PHE A 63 9.20 -5.05 4.08
N ASN A 64 9.92 -4.51 3.10
CA ASN A 64 11.18 -3.81 3.35
C ASN A 64 10.91 -2.46 4.04
N CYS A 65 11.20 -2.40 5.34
CA CYS A 65 10.89 -1.22 6.14
C CYS A 65 11.71 0.02 5.78
N ALA A 66 12.92 -0.15 5.24
CA ALA A 66 13.73 0.99 4.81
C ALA A 66 13.10 1.70 3.59
N CYS A 67 12.49 0.94 2.68
CA CYS A 67 11.71 1.50 1.57
C CYS A 67 10.48 2.26 2.09
N ASP A 68 9.72 1.67 3.02
CA ASP A 68 8.54 2.32 3.61
C ASP A 68 8.91 3.60 4.37
N LEU A 69 9.97 3.59 5.16
CA LEU A 69 10.44 4.76 5.92
C LEU A 69 10.94 5.87 4.99
N THR A 70 11.67 5.52 3.93
CA THR A 70 12.11 6.49 2.91
C THR A 70 10.91 7.15 2.23
N PHE A 71 9.93 6.34 1.85
CA PHE A 71 8.69 6.83 1.24
C PHE A 71 7.89 7.71 2.20
N MET A 72 7.75 7.29 3.45
CA MET A 72 7.10 8.05 4.51
C MET A 72 7.78 9.42 4.73
N ASP A 73 9.11 9.48 4.78
CA ASP A 73 9.84 10.74 4.91
C ASP A 73 9.63 11.66 3.70
N GLU A 74 9.64 11.09 2.49
CA GLU A 74 9.36 11.82 1.25
C GLU A 74 7.97 12.47 1.27
N LEU A 75 6.93 11.71 1.65
CA LEU A 75 5.56 12.22 1.72
C LEU A 75 5.39 13.34 2.75
N ARG A 76 6.10 13.26 3.89
CA ARG A 76 6.05 14.25 4.97
C ARG A 76 6.72 15.57 4.61
N ARG A 77 7.80 15.53 3.83
CA ARG A 77 8.61 16.71 3.49
C ARG A 77 8.22 17.37 2.19
N SER A 78 7.46 16.67 1.35
CA SER A 78 7.07 17.18 0.04
C SER A 78 6.15 18.38 0.13
N ALA A 79 6.43 19.40 -0.69
CA ALA A 79 5.50 20.47 -0.98
C ALA A 79 4.54 20.00 -2.09
N TRP A 80 3.25 19.95 -1.78
CA TRP A 80 2.24 19.45 -2.70
C TRP A 80 1.64 20.59 -3.54
N PRO A 81 1.35 20.34 -4.83
CA PRO A 81 0.88 21.38 -5.77
C PRO A 81 -0.51 21.91 -5.44
N ASN A 82 -1.32 21.17 -4.68
CA ASN A 82 -2.65 21.57 -4.25
C ASN A 82 -3.06 20.78 -2.99
N PRO A 83 -4.04 21.26 -2.20
CA PRO A 83 -4.46 20.61 -0.97
C PRO A 83 -5.08 19.22 -1.16
N VAL A 84 -5.72 18.95 -2.30
CA VAL A 84 -6.31 17.63 -2.58
C VAL A 84 -5.22 16.57 -2.70
N LEU A 85 -4.13 16.88 -3.42
CA LEU A 85 -3.00 15.97 -3.54
C LEU A 85 -2.24 15.84 -2.22
N ALA A 86 -2.16 16.92 -1.42
CA ALA A 86 -1.58 16.88 -0.08
C ALA A 86 -2.34 15.94 0.86
N ASP A 87 -3.67 16.03 0.87
CA ASP A 87 -4.51 15.18 1.71
C ASP A 87 -4.45 13.71 1.28
N ARG A 88 -4.44 13.46 -0.04
CA ARG A 88 -4.23 12.11 -0.57
C ARG A 88 -2.86 11.55 -0.21
N ALA A 89 -1.80 12.35 -0.32
CA ALA A 89 -0.46 11.95 0.10
C ALA A 89 -0.40 11.62 1.60
N ARG A 90 -1.08 12.43 2.44
CA ARG A 90 -1.22 12.13 3.86
C ARG A 90 -1.98 10.83 4.11
N GLY A 91 -3.01 10.54 3.33
CA GLY A 91 -3.72 9.26 3.38
C GLY A 91 -2.81 8.09 3.01
N VAL A 92 -2.01 8.19 1.94
CA VAL A 92 -1.04 7.15 1.56
C VAL A 92 0.01 6.94 2.66
N TYR A 93 0.51 8.03 3.26
CA TYR A 93 1.40 7.99 4.42
C TYR A 93 0.78 7.22 5.60
N GLU A 94 -0.50 7.44 5.88
CA GLU A 94 -1.21 6.72 6.95
C GLU A 94 -1.45 5.25 6.57
N ALA A 95 -1.82 4.96 5.32
CA ALA A 95 -2.05 3.59 4.86
C ALA A 95 -0.78 2.74 4.88
N ILE A 96 0.37 3.27 4.44
CA ILE A 96 1.63 2.52 4.42
C ILE A 96 2.09 2.14 5.84
N THR A 97 1.67 2.89 6.87
CA THR A 97 2.02 2.53 8.26
C THR A 97 1.45 1.18 8.67
N LEU A 98 0.29 0.79 8.12
CA LEU A 98 -0.37 -0.49 8.40
C LEU A 98 0.28 -1.68 7.67
N ILE A 99 1.15 -1.43 6.70
CA ILE A 99 1.89 -2.50 6.01
C ILE A 99 2.97 -3.03 6.96
N PRO A 100 3.01 -4.34 7.24
CA PRO A 100 3.97 -4.90 8.17
C PRO A 100 5.39 -4.83 7.62
N CYS A 101 6.35 -4.74 8.51
CA CYS A 101 7.77 -4.87 8.19
C CYS A 101 8.32 -6.23 8.61
N SER A 102 9.32 -6.71 7.88
CA SER A 102 10.11 -7.87 8.27
C SER A 102 11.05 -7.58 9.46
N ASP A 103 11.35 -6.30 9.71
CA ASP A 103 12.16 -5.83 10.84
C ASP A 103 11.27 -5.15 11.91
N PRO A 104 11.26 -5.65 13.17
CA PRO A 104 10.49 -5.05 14.25
C PRO A 104 10.90 -3.61 14.59
N ALA A 105 12.19 -3.26 14.47
CA ALA A 105 12.66 -1.92 14.80
C ALA A 105 12.10 -0.88 13.81
N GLY A 106 12.14 -1.21 12.51
CA GLY A 106 11.50 -0.41 11.48
C GLY A 106 9.99 -0.29 11.68
N GLN A 107 9.30 -1.37 12.05
CA GLN A 107 7.86 -1.32 12.32
C GLN A 107 7.53 -0.34 13.46
N ALA A 108 8.29 -0.40 14.55
CA ALA A 108 8.14 0.53 15.66
C ALA A 108 8.37 1.98 15.23
N LEU A 109 9.37 2.23 14.37
CA LEU A 109 9.66 3.57 13.88
C LEU A 109 8.54 4.13 12.99
N LYS A 110 7.96 3.32 12.09
CA LYS A 110 6.78 3.72 11.29
C LYS A 110 5.60 4.12 12.18
N MET A 111 5.31 3.29 13.19
CA MET A 111 4.23 3.56 14.15
C MET A 111 4.50 4.84 14.96
N GLU A 112 5.73 5.02 15.41
CA GLU A 112 6.14 6.20 16.17
C GLU A 112 6.03 7.49 15.34
N TRP A 113 6.42 7.46 14.06
CA TRP A 113 6.29 8.59 13.14
C TRP A 113 4.83 8.95 12.91
N ALA A 114 3.99 7.97 12.61
CA ALA A 114 2.57 8.17 12.40
C ALA A 114 1.87 8.71 13.65
N ALA A 115 2.15 8.12 14.81
CA ALA A 115 1.59 8.56 16.08
C ALA A 115 1.99 10.00 16.41
N ARG A 116 3.27 10.37 16.24
CA ARG A 116 3.73 11.75 16.48
C ARG A 116 3.11 12.75 15.52
N ASP A 117 3.04 12.42 14.23
CA ASP A 117 2.50 13.34 13.23
C ASP A 117 0.99 13.54 13.37
N TRP A 118 0.25 12.48 13.70
CA TRP A 118 -1.18 12.56 13.99
C TRP A 118 -1.43 13.32 15.29
N MET A 119 -0.77 12.93 16.39
CA MET A 119 -0.92 13.60 17.68
C MET A 119 -0.57 15.09 17.58
N GLY A 120 0.54 15.42 16.90
CA GLY A 120 0.92 16.81 16.67
C GLY A 120 -0.13 17.59 15.86
N ALA A 121 -0.73 16.98 14.83
CA ALA A 121 -1.81 17.62 14.07
C ALA A 121 -3.08 17.86 14.91
N VAL A 122 -3.47 16.88 15.72
CA VAL A 122 -4.62 16.98 16.62
C VAL A 122 -4.40 18.03 17.71
N LEU A 123 -3.27 17.97 18.41
CA LEU A 123 -2.96 18.91 19.50
C LEU A 123 -2.77 20.35 19.02
N SER A 124 -2.32 20.54 17.77
CA SER A 124 -2.22 21.87 17.15
C SER A 124 -3.54 22.37 16.56
N GLY A 125 -4.63 21.59 16.63
CA GLY A 125 -5.93 21.95 16.05
C GLY A 125 -5.94 21.98 14.52
N ARG A 126 -4.92 21.45 13.85
CA ARG A 126 -4.88 21.37 12.37
C ARG A 126 -5.81 20.30 11.83
N GLU A 127 -6.06 19.25 12.60
CA GLU A 127 -6.90 18.13 12.20
C GLU A 127 -7.76 17.64 13.38
N PRO A 128 -9.00 17.18 13.14
CA PRO A 128 -9.77 16.49 14.16
C PRO A 128 -9.18 15.10 14.46
N PRO A 129 -9.44 14.51 15.64
CA PRO A 129 -8.98 13.14 15.97
C PRO A 129 -9.43 12.07 14.97
N THR A 130 -10.50 12.33 14.22
CA THR A 130 -11.08 11.42 13.22
C THR A 130 -10.47 11.57 11.82
N ALA A 131 -9.53 12.49 11.60
CA ALA A 131 -9.00 12.80 10.27
C ALA A 131 -8.41 11.57 9.54
N THR A 132 -7.62 10.77 10.23
CA THR A 132 -7.03 9.53 9.68
C THR A 132 -8.10 8.55 9.20
N MET A 133 -9.18 8.37 9.97
CA MET A 133 -10.31 7.52 9.55
C MET A 133 -11.04 8.11 8.34
N GLY A 134 -11.23 9.43 8.32
CA GLY A 134 -11.85 10.13 7.19
C GLY A 134 -11.08 9.92 5.89
N ARG A 135 -9.76 10.15 5.93
CA ARG A 135 -8.89 9.91 4.77
C ARG A 135 -8.89 8.45 4.33
N PHE A 136 -8.84 7.50 5.25
CA PHE A 136 -8.91 6.08 4.92
C PHE A 136 -10.19 5.73 4.16
N MET A 137 -11.35 6.15 4.66
CA MET A 137 -12.65 5.88 4.03
C MET A 137 -12.75 6.55 2.66
N GLN A 138 -12.25 7.77 2.51
CA GLN A 138 -12.22 8.47 1.23
C GLN A 138 -11.35 7.72 0.21
N MET A 139 -10.10 7.39 0.55
CA MET A 139 -9.20 6.67 -0.35
C MET A 139 -9.76 5.31 -0.77
N MET A 140 -10.30 4.54 0.16
CA MET A 140 -10.90 3.23 -0.16
C MET A 140 -12.13 3.37 -1.05
N GLY A 141 -12.98 4.37 -0.81
CA GLY A 141 -14.12 4.67 -1.67
C GLY A 141 -13.70 5.02 -3.10
N GLU A 142 -12.64 5.81 -3.27
CA GLU A 142 -12.07 6.15 -4.57
C GLU A 142 -11.41 4.95 -5.26
N ALA A 143 -10.72 4.09 -4.50
CA ALA A 143 -10.10 2.89 -5.07
C ALA A 143 -11.15 1.89 -5.56
N LEU A 144 -12.24 1.71 -4.80
CA LEU A 144 -13.37 0.88 -5.20
C LEU A 144 -14.05 1.44 -6.46
N SER A 145 -14.26 2.76 -6.54
CA SER A 145 -14.87 3.36 -7.73
C SER A 145 -13.98 3.23 -8.97
N ARG A 146 -12.66 3.43 -8.83
CA ARG A 146 -11.69 3.22 -9.92
C ARG A 146 -11.57 1.76 -10.33
N GLY A 147 -11.64 0.84 -9.38
CA GLY A 147 -11.61 -0.60 -9.64
C GLY A 147 -12.84 -1.08 -10.40
N TYR A 148 -14.01 -0.50 -10.12
CA TYR A 148 -15.26 -0.82 -10.85
C TYR A 148 -15.27 -0.29 -12.30
N LEU A 149 -14.54 0.79 -12.58
CA LEU A 149 -14.50 1.42 -13.90
C LEU A 149 -13.48 0.79 -14.87
N ARG A 150 -12.95 -0.38 -14.55
CA ARG A 150 -11.98 -1.14 -15.37
C ARG A 150 -12.54 -2.50 -15.75
#